data_AF-A0A947SZV5-F1
#
_entry.id   AF-A0A947SZV5-F1
#
_cell.length_a   1.000
_cell.length_b   1.000
_cell.length_c   1.000
_cell.angle_alpha   90.00
_cell.angle_beta   90.00
_cell.angle_gamma   90.00
#
_symmetry.space_group_name_H-M   'P 1'
#
loop_
_entity.id
_entity.type
_entity.pdbx_description
1 polymer ?
#
loop_
_entity_poly.entity_id
_entity_poly.type
_entity_poly.pdbx_seq_one_letter_code
_entity_poly.pdbx_strand_id
1 'polypeptide(L)'
;ALRTHRKVQTAERLLMGDRWPARWATLVFVTTNGTPIDPSNLRRMVGQVAVDAGIEGKVNPYDLRHTATSLMAAAGQSAERLADLLGHRDTRMVFKHYRHAITSSVTTAAEYWAASDDTTDAAVWGASQGA
;
A
#
# COMPACT_ATOMS: atom_id res chain seq x y z
N ALA A 1 -8.28 -0.64 15.84
CA ALA A 1 -7.38 -1.81 15.80
C ALA A 1 -6.17 -1.66 16.74
N LEU A 2 -5.18 -0.80 16.47
CA LEU A 2 -3.93 -0.72 17.26
C LEU A 2 -4.11 -0.35 18.75
N ARG A 3 -5.08 0.50 19.09
CA ARG A 3 -5.40 0.82 20.49
C ARG A 3 -5.91 -0.41 21.25
N THR A 4 -6.73 -1.23 20.60
CA THR A 4 -7.24 -2.50 21.16
C THR A 4 -6.10 -3.49 21.34
N HIS A 5 -5.25 -3.65 20.32
CA HIS A 5 -4.05 -4.49 20.38
C HIS A 5 -3.14 -4.09 21.55
N ARG A 6 -2.90 -2.79 21.74
CA ARG A 6 -2.12 -2.28 22.87
C ARG A 6 -2.73 -2.64 24.23
N LYS A 7 -4.07 -2.58 24.37
CA LYS A 7 -4.75 -2.96 25.62
C LYS A 7 -4.52 -4.45 25.93
N VAL A 8 -4.67 -5.32 24.93
CA VAL A 8 -4.42 -6.76 25.06
C VAL A 8 -2.97 -7.03 25.44
N GLN A 9 -2.01 -6.44 24.70
CA GLN A 9 -0.58 -6.59 24.99
C GLN A 9 -0.20 -6.09 26.39
N THR A 10 -0.84 -5.01 26.86
CA THR A 10 -0.62 -4.50 28.22
C THR A 10 -1.11 -5.52 29.25
N ALA A 11 -2.27 -6.14 29.04
CA ALA A 11 -2.78 -7.20 29.91
C ALA A 11 -1.86 -8.43 29.91
N GLU A 12 -1.42 -8.89 28.74
CA GLU A 12 -0.46 -10.01 28.62
C GLU A 12 0.86 -9.71 29.35
N ARG A 13 1.36 -8.47 29.20
CA ARG A 13 2.57 -8.03 29.88
C ARG A 13 2.42 -7.98 31.40
N LEU A 14 1.27 -7.52 31.89
CA LEU A 14 0.95 -7.54 33.32
C LEU A 14 0.87 -8.97 33.87
N LEU A 15 0.26 -9.90 33.12
CA LEU A 15 0.18 -11.31 33.49
C LEU A 15 1.56 -11.99 33.55
N MET A 16 2.48 -11.62 32.66
CA MET A 16 3.83 -12.19 32.65
C MET A 16 4.78 -11.57 33.69
N GLY A 17 4.54 -10.32 34.10
CA GLY A 17 5.41 -9.60 35.04
C GLY A 17 6.88 -9.64 34.60
N ASP A 18 7.75 -10.08 35.51
CA ASP A 18 9.20 -10.15 35.31
C ASP A 18 9.64 -11.14 34.22
N ARG A 19 8.75 -12.05 33.80
CA ARG A 19 9.03 -13.00 32.70
C ARG A 19 8.94 -12.34 31.33
N TRP A 20 8.41 -11.11 31.23
CA TRP A 20 8.35 -10.39 29.96
C TRP A 20 9.76 -10.00 29.49
N PRO A 21 10.18 -10.38 28.26
CA PRO A 21 11.53 -10.08 27.80
C PRO A 21 11.76 -8.57 27.62
N ALA A 22 12.56 -7.96 28.50
CA ALA A 22 12.87 -6.53 28.45
C ALA A 22 13.48 -6.09 27.11
N ARG A 23 14.30 -6.96 26.49
CA ARG A 23 14.97 -6.71 25.20
C ARG A 23 14.02 -6.43 24.02
N TRP A 24 12.75 -6.83 24.12
CA TRP A 24 11.75 -6.67 23.06
C TRP A 24 10.53 -5.86 23.51
N ALA A 25 10.62 -5.19 24.65
CA ALA A 25 9.50 -4.45 25.25
C ALA A 25 8.99 -3.28 24.39
N THR A 26 9.78 -2.82 23.40
CA THR A 26 9.43 -1.74 22.47
C THR A 26 8.77 -2.23 21.18
N LEU A 27 8.70 -3.55 20.94
CA LEU A 27 8.08 -4.09 19.74
C LEU A 27 6.54 -4.02 19.82
N VAL A 28 5.93 -3.58 18.73
CA VAL A 28 4.46 -3.48 18.61
C VAL A 28 3.83 -4.86 18.38
N PHE A 29 4.47 -5.69 17.56
CA PHE A 29 4.00 -7.04 17.21
C PHE A 29 4.90 -8.08 17.88
N VAL A 30 4.34 -8.75 18.88
CA VAL A 30 4.99 -9.80 19.65
C VAL A 30 4.01 -10.96 19.82
N THR A 31 4.54 -12.13 20.17
CA THR A 31 3.73 -13.24 20.67
C THR A 31 3.14 -12.87 22.04
N THR A 32 2.19 -13.68 22.52
CA THR A 32 1.65 -13.57 23.88
C THR A 32 2.73 -13.63 24.97
N ASN A 33 3.92 -14.14 24.62
CA ASN A 33 5.07 -14.25 25.51
C ASN A 33 6.06 -13.06 25.41
N GLY A 34 5.71 -12.02 24.66
CA GLY A 34 6.55 -10.84 24.46
C GLY A 34 7.77 -11.04 23.56
N THR A 35 7.83 -12.15 22.83
CA THR A 35 8.90 -12.42 21.85
C THR A 35 8.51 -11.95 20.44
N PRO A 36 9.47 -11.69 19.54
CA PRO A 36 9.16 -11.45 18.14
C PRO A 36 8.37 -12.62 17.55
N ILE A 37 7.44 -12.30 16.64
CA ILE A 37 6.68 -13.31 15.91
C ILE A 37 7.61 -13.89 14.84
N ASP A 38 7.78 -15.22 14.85
CA ASP A 38 8.51 -15.92 13.80
C ASP A 38 7.81 -15.75 12.43
N PRO A 39 8.53 -15.49 11.33
CA PRO A 39 7.93 -15.34 10.00
C PRO A 39 7.04 -16.50 9.57
N SER A 40 7.34 -17.73 9.96
CA SER A 40 6.53 -18.92 9.63
C SER A 40 5.22 -18.93 10.40
N ASN A 41 5.26 -18.53 11.69
CA ASN A 41 4.05 -18.33 12.49
C ASN A 41 3.17 -17.21 11.93
N LEU A 42 3.76 -16.11 11.48
CA LEU A 42 3.04 -15.03 10.83
C LEU A 42 2.35 -15.50 9.54
N ARG A 43 3.05 -16.26 8.68
CA ARG A 43 2.47 -16.84 7.46
C ARG A 43 1.29 -17.76 7.77
N ARG A 44 1.42 -18.62 8.78
CA ARG A 44 0.34 -19.50 9.22
C ARG A 44 -0.87 -18.71 9.72
N MET A 45 -0.64 -17.67 10.53
CA MET A 45 -1.70 -16.81 11.05
C MET A 45 -2.47 -16.11 9.93
N VAL A 46 -1.76 -15.55 8.95
CA VAL A 46 -2.39 -14.91 7.77
C VAL A 46 -3.18 -15.91 6.95
N GLY A 47 -2.63 -17.11 6.72
CA GLY A 47 -3.34 -18.17 6.01
C GLY A 47 -4.63 -18.58 6.72
N GLN A 48 -4.61 -18.70 8.04
CA GLN A 48 -5.80 -19.03 8.82
C GLN A 48 -6.87 -17.92 8.69
N VAL A 49 -6.47 -16.65 8.85
CA VAL A 49 -7.39 -15.52 8.70
C VAL A 49 -8.01 -15.46 7.29
N ALA A 50 -7.24 -15.82 6.25
CA ALA A 50 -7.74 -15.89 4.89
C ALA A 50 -8.80 -16.98 4.71
N VAL A 51 -8.58 -18.16 5.29
CA VAL A 51 -9.57 -19.25 5.31
C VAL A 51 -10.83 -18.84 6.05
N ASP A 52 -10.69 -18.23 7.22
CA ASP A 52 -11.82 -17.74 8.03
C ASP A 52 -12.61 -16.65 7.30
N ALA A 53 -11.95 -15.88 6.42
CA ALA A 53 -12.56 -14.88 5.55
C ALA A 53 -13.14 -15.45 4.24
N GLY A 54 -13.06 -16.76 4.00
CA GLY A 54 -13.57 -17.42 2.80
C GLY A 54 -12.72 -17.17 1.53
N ILE A 55 -11.45 -16.80 1.69
CA ILE A 55 -10.55 -16.58 0.56
C ILE A 55 -9.95 -17.92 0.13
N GLU A 56 -10.17 -18.29 -1.12
CA GLU A 56 -9.60 -19.50 -1.70
C GLU A 56 -8.11 -19.33 -2.02
N GLY A 57 -7.34 -20.40 -1.78
CA GLY A 57 -5.92 -20.45 -2.09
C GLY A 57 -4.99 -20.01 -0.95
N LYS A 58 -3.68 -20.00 -1.25
CA LYS A 58 -2.64 -19.70 -0.25
C LYS A 58 -2.35 -18.21 -0.21
N VAL A 59 -2.75 -17.54 0.86
CA VAL A 59 -2.44 -16.12 1.12
C VAL A 59 -1.22 -15.99 2.02
N ASN A 60 -0.24 -15.21 1.58
CA ASN A 60 0.95 -14.86 2.36
C ASN A 60 0.96 -13.36 2.71
N PRO A 61 1.74 -12.93 3.72
CA PRO A 61 1.86 -11.51 4.07
C PRO A 61 2.32 -10.61 2.92
N TYR A 62 3.12 -11.15 1.99
CA TYR A 62 3.60 -10.43 0.82
C TYR A 62 2.48 -10.14 -0.19
N ASP A 63 1.49 -11.04 -0.29
CA ASP A 63 0.34 -10.87 -1.18
C ASP A 63 -0.53 -9.70 -0.71
N LEU A 64 -0.68 -9.51 0.61
CA LEU A 64 -1.37 -8.35 1.18
C LEU A 64 -0.71 -7.03 0.78
N ARG A 65 0.63 -7.00 0.75
CA ARG A 65 1.39 -5.83 0.31
C ARG A 65 1.21 -5.58 -1.19
N HIS A 66 1.16 -6.62 -2.00
CA HIS A 66 0.84 -6.51 -3.42
C HIS A 66 -0.56 -5.95 -3.63
N THR A 67 -1.57 -6.50 -2.96
CA THR A 67 -2.95 -6.01 -3.03
C THR A 67 -3.05 -4.54 -2.63
N ALA A 68 -2.41 -4.13 -1.53
CA ALA A 68 -2.39 -2.73 -1.10
C ALA A 68 -1.79 -1.81 -2.18
N THR A 69 -0.71 -2.25 -2.83
CA THR A 69 -0.07 -1.47 -3.90
C THR A 69 -0.97 -1.38 -5.13
N SER A 70 -1.57 -2.50 -5.56
CA SER A 70 -2.52 -2.52 -6.68
C SER A 70 -3.72 -1.60 -6.44
N LEU A 71 -4.29 -1.60 -5.23
CA LEU A 71 -5.41 -0.74 -4.86
C LEU A 71 -5.03 0.75 -4.91
N MET A 72 -3.84 1.10 -4.41
CA MET A 72 -3.38 2.50 -4.45
C MET A 72 -3.04 2.95 -5.88
N ALA A 73 -2.48 2.06 -6.71
CA ALA A 73 -2.25 2.34 -8.12
C ALA A 73 -3.57 2.55 -8.87
N ALA A 74 -4.58 1.72 -8.61
CA ALA A 74 -5.93 1.88 -9.16
C ALA A 74 -6.62 3.18 -8.70
N ALA A 75 -6.28 3.67 -7.51
CA ALA A 75 -6.72 4.98 -7.01
C ALA A 75 -5.97 6.18 -7.64
N GLY A 76 -5.10 5.95 -8.63
CA GLY A 76 -4.39 7.00 -9.37
C GLY A 76 -3.14 7.53 -8.66
N GLN A 77 -2.61 6.83 -7.65
CA GLN A 77 -1.38 7.25 -6.99
C GLN A 77 -0.18 7.11 -7.93
N SER A 78 0.69 8.14 -7.96
CA SER A 78 1.88 8.12 -8.79
C SER A 78 2.87 7.03 -8.35
N ALA A 79 3.64 6.51 -9.29
CA ALA A 79 4.60 5.43 -9.04
C ALA A 79 5.69 5.84 -8.04
N GLU A 80 6.07 7.12 -8.00
CA GLU A 80 7.02 7.70 -7.05
C GLU A 80 6.48 7.64 -5.63
N ARG A 81 5.24 8.09 -5.42
CA ARG A 81 4.58 8.03 -4.10
C ARG A 81 4.41 6.60 -3.60
N LEU A 82 4.11 5.67 -4.51
CA LEU A 82 4.04 4.24 -4.19
C LEU A 82 5.42 3.69 -3.81
N ALA A 83 6.48 4.06 -4.53
CA ALA A 83 7.83 3.63 -4.22
C ALA A 83 8.31 4.14 -2.85
N ASP A 84 8.02 5.40 -2.53
CA ASP A 84 8.32 6.01 -1.24
C ASP A 84 7.57 5.31 -0.10
N LEU A 85 6.27 5.08 -0.27
CA LEU A 85 5.44 4.39 0.73
C LEU A 85 5.91 2.95 0.98
N LEU A 86 6.34 2.27 -0.07
CA LEU A 86 6.86 0.91 0.01
C LEU A 86 8.30 0.88 0.54
N GLY A 87 9.01 2.00 0.62
CA GLY A 87 10.41 2.05 1.03
C GLY A 87 11.33 1.33 0.03
N HIS A 88 10.93 1.27 -1.24
CA HIS A 88 11.80 0.75 -2.30
C HIS A 88 12.86 1.80 -2.64
N ARG A 89 14.15 1.44 -2.56
CA ARG A 89 15.23 2.28 -3.10
C ARG A 89 15.21 2.39 -4.62
N ASP A 90 14.48 1.51 -5.30
CA ASP A 90 14.40 1.44 -6.76
C ASP A 90 12.93 1.45 -7.22
N THR A 91 12.56 2.48 -7.96
CA THR A 91 11.24 2.70 -8.56
C THR A 91 10.95 1.72 -9.71
N ARG A 92 11.96 1.05 -10.26
CA ARG A 92 11.81 0.11 -11.39
C ARG A 92 10.89 -1.06 -11.08
N MET A 93 10.85 -1.56 -9.85
CA MET A 93 9.96 -2.68 -9.47
C MET A 93 8.48 -2.26 -9.47
N VAL A 94 8.19 -1.02 -9.09
CA VAL A 94 6.84 -0.46 -9.09
C VAL A 94 6.39 -0.21 -10.54
N PHE A 95 7.23 0.43 -11.36
CA PHE A 95 6.93 0.63 -12.78
C PHE A 95 6.78 -0.70 -13.55
N LYS A 96 7.58 -1.73 -13.26
CA LYS A 96 7.49 -3.02 -13.96
C LYS A 96 6.20 -3.78 -13.64
N HIS A 97 5.72 -3.73 -12.40
CA HIS A 97 4.54 -4.50 -11.97
C HIS A 97 3.21 -3.75 -12.10
N TYR A 98 3.20 -2.41 -12.01
CA TYR A 98 1.96 -1.64 -11.91
C TYR A 98 1.68 -0.69 -13.08
N ARG A 99 2.52 -0.68 -14.13
CA ARG A 99 2.30 0.14 -15.34
C ARG A 99 0.90 -0.04 -15.94
N HIS A 100 0.33 -1.25 -15.93
CA HIS A 100 -1.00 -1.49 -16.52
C HIS A 100 -2.14 -0.77 -15.80
N ALA A 101 -2.05 -0.54 -14.48
CA ALA A 101 -3.04 0.26 -13.76
C ALA A 101 -2.95 1.75 -14.15
N ILE A 102 -1.73 2.22 -14.42
CA ILE A 102 -1.42 3.61 -14.84
C ILE A 102 -1.78 3.84 -16.32
N THR A 103 -1.88 2.82 -17.16
CA THR A 103 -2.29 3.00 -18.57
C THR A 103 -3.65 3.68 -18.70
N SER A 104 -4.58 3.46 -17.75
CA SER A 104 -5.87 4.15 -17.73
C SER A 104 -5.72 5.68 -17.69
N SER A 105 -4.74 6.21 -16.96
CA SER A 105 -4.52 7.66 -16.86
C SER A 105 -3.89 8.27 -18.12
N VAL A 106 -3.15 7.49 -18.92
CA VAL A 106 -2.60 7.98 -20.20
C VAL A 106 -3.69 8.10 -21.25
N THR A 107 -4.65 7.16 -21.28
CA THR A 107 -5.83 7.27 -22.14
C THR A 107 -6.68 8.47 -21.73
N THR A 108 -6.93 8.68 -20.43
CA THR A 108 -7.65 9.87 -19.95
C THR A 108 -6.94 11.17 -20.28
N ALA A 109 -5.61 11.22 -20.17
CA ALA A 109 -4.86 12.41 -20.59
C ALA A 109 -5.00 12.64 -22.10
N ALA A 110 -4.79 11.61 -22.92
CA ALA A 110 -4.93 11.71 -24.37
C ALA A 110 -6.36 12.11 -24.80
N GLU A 111 -7.38 11.59 -24.12
CA GLU A 111 -8.78 12.01 -24.31
C GLU A 111 -9.02 13.45 -23.86
N TYR A 112 -8.43 13.88 -22.75
CA TYR A 112 -8.51 15.26 -22.28
C TYR A 112 -7.83 16.24 -23.26
N TRP A 113 -6.65 15.89 -23.77
CA TRP A 113 -5.94 16.66 -24.80
C TRP A 113 -6.70 16.70 -26.13
N ALA A 114 -7.26 15.56 -26.57
CA ALA A 114 -8.08 15.49 -27.78
C ALA A 114 -9.41 16.26 -27.63
N ALA A 115 -9.99 16.29 -26.43
CA ALA A 115 -11.18 17.10 -26.14
C ALA A 115 -10.87 18.60 -26.03
N SER A 116 -9.66 18.98 -25.59
CA SER A 116 -9.23 20.38 -25.52
C SER A 116 -8.84 20.97 -26.87
N ASP A 117 -8.36 20.14 -27.81
CA ASP A 117 -8.02 20.56 -29.18
C ASP A 117 -9.26 20.93 -30.03
N ASP A 118 -10.47 20.55 -29.61
CA ASP A 118 -11.71 20.88 -30.33
C ASP A 118 -12.28 22.27 -29.96
N THR A 119 -11.72 22.96 -28.95
CA THR A 119 -12.32 24.22 -28.44
C THR A 119 -11.55 25.50 -28.72
N THR A 120 -10.24 25.52 -29.00
CA THR A 120 -9.58 26.81 -29.27
C THR A 120 -8.25 26.67 -30.01
N ASP A 121 -8.27 26.87 -31.32
CA ASP A 121 -7.09 27.35 -32.06
C ASP A 121 -7.40 28.37 -33.17
N ALA A 122 -8.66 28.85 -33.24
CA ALA A 122 -9.03 29.94 -34.15
C ALA A 122 -9.16 31.31 -33.46
N ALA A 123 -9.24 31.37 -32.13
CA ALA A 123 -9.55 32.62 -31.40
C ALA A 123 -8.36 33.28 -30.69
N VAL A 124 -7.24 32.58 -30.46
CA VAL A 124 -6.15 33.07 -29.60
C VAL A 124 -5.00 33.75 -30.39
N TRP A 125 -4.90 33.55 -31.71
CA TRP A 125 -3.81 34.15 -32.52
C TRP A 125 -4.26 35.17 -33.59
N GLY A 126 -5.45 35.76 -33.44
CA GLY A 126 -6.08 36.59 -34.48
C GLY A 126 -6.26 38.07 -34.16
N ALA A 127 -5.33 38.74 -33.46
CA ALA A 127 -5.40 40.22 -33.31
C ALA A 127 -4.07 40.88 -32.91
N SER A 128 -3.06 40.86 -33.78
CA SER A 128 -2.01 41.90 -33.76
C SER A 128 -1.33 42.05 -35.13
N GLN A 129 -2.05 42.66 -36.08
CA GLN A 129 -1.47 43.30 -37.25
C GLN A 129 -2.16 44.67 -37.41
N GLY A 130 -1.38 45.75 -37.32
CA GLY A 130 -1.74 47.05 -37.87
C GLY A 130 -2.07 48.18 -36.90
N ALA A 131 -1.05 48.92 -36.47
CA ALA A 131 -0.97 50.39 -36.55
C ALA A 131 0.49 50.83 -36.41
#